data_AF-B0BXG4-F1
#
_entry.id   AF-B0BXG4-F1
#
_cell.length_a   1.000
_cell.length_b   1.000
_cell.length_c   1.000
_cell.angle_alpha   90.00
_cell.angle_beta   90.00
_cell.angle_gamma   90.00
#
_symmetry.space_group_name_H-M   'P 1'
#
loop_
_entity.id
_entity.type
_entity.pdbx_description
1 polymer ?
#
loop_
_entity_poly.entity_id
_entity_poly.type
_entity_poly.pdbx_seq_one_letter_code
_entity_poly.pdbx_strand_id
1 'polypeptide(L)'
;MSEILVKLLHELTVVITTAILLSGVISITVTPMLCNVFLRDRHCEERSDEALSGQPTEIATASLTPRNDDLPLTAKAFEYVKQKYGSSLKTVVEHSKTTIRPYSYTEQILVFTDAAQTISFDTMVQEQQQVSDVLLKNPNIDSFFSAVGVSGRNSAVNQGTILISLKPRDQRIGAEAVIDQLRSKLNHLVGLRVYIQNVPTITIDGPATKSQYQYTMQELDQDVLFSFAPKLKDKLARLLPGFINVTSDLQIAQP
;
A
#
# COMPACT_ATOMS: atom_id res chain seq x y z
N MET A 1 6.92 11.08 -11.69
CA MET A 1 6.08 10.70 -10.53
C MET A 1 4.70 11.37 -10.52
N SER A 2 4.59 12.69 -10.78
CA SER A 2 3.30 13.40 -10.72
C SER A 2 2.25 12.93 -11.74
N GLU A 3 2.65 12.69 -12.99
CA GLU A 3 1.70 12.50 -14.09
C GLU A 3 0.87 11.21 -14.02
N ILE A 4 1.47 10.08 -13.62
CA ILE A 4 0.77 8.78 -13.51
C ILE A 4 -0.18 8.76 -12.32
N LEU A 5 0.25 9.33 -11.18
CA LEU A 5 -0.60 9.46 -10.00
C LEU A 5 -1.82 10.33 -10.31
N VAL A 6 -1.62 11.42 -11.06
CA VAL A 6 -2.71 12.28 -11.53
C VAL A 6 -3.65 11.52 -12.46
N LYS A 7 -3.15 10.68 -13.39
CA LYS A 7 -4.00 9.85 -14.26
C LYS A 7 -4.86 8.86 -13.45
N LEU A 8 -4.27 8.19 -12.44
CA LEU A 8 -4.97 7.22 -11.61
C LEU A 8 -6.06 7.88 -10.74
N LEU A 9 -5.76 9.07 -10.20
CA LEU A 9 -6.75 9.86 -9.45
C LEU A 9 -7.80 10.52 -10.36
N HIS A 10 -7.48 10.78 -11.62
CA HIS A 10 -8.42 11.36 -12.58
C HIS A 10 -9.58 10.41 -12.86
N GLU A 11 -9.31 9.12 -13.11
CA GLU A 11 -10.35 8.11 -13.30
C GLU A 11 -11.29 8.04 -12.07
N LEU A 12 -10.72 8.02 -10.87
CA LEU A 12 -11.49 8.05 -9.62
C LEU A 12 -12.35 9.32 -9.51
N THR A 13 -11.77 10.47 -9.84
CA THR A 13 -12.46 11.77 -9.76
C THR A 13 -13.64 11.84 -10.72
N VAL A 14 -13.47 11.36 -11.96
CA VAL A 14 -14.54 11.32 -12.96
C VAL A 14 -15.69 10.44 -12.45
N VAL A 15 -15.41 9.24 -11.95
CA VAL A 15 -16.44 8.33 -11.43
C VAL A 15 -17.21 8.95 -10.26
N ILE A 16 -16.50 9.53 -9.28
CA ILE A 16 -17.14 10.14 -8.11
C ILE A 16 -17.98 11.35 -8.52
N THR A 17 -17.45 12.22 -9.39
CA THR A 17 -18.14 13.44 -9.83
C THR A 17 -19.39 13.08 -10.63
N THR A 18 -19.29 12.14 -11.57
CA THR A 18 -20.44 11.66 -12.34
C THR A 18 -21.46 11.00 -11.43
N ALA A 19 -21.05 10.18 -10.47
CA ALA A 19 -21.96 9.53 -9.51
C ALA A 19 -22.71 10.55 -8.63
N ILE A 20 -22.02 11.59 -8.15
CA ILE A 20 -22.63 12.66 -7.34
C ILE A 20 -23.62 13.46 -8.19
N LEU A 21 -23.27 13.82 -9.42
CA LEU A 21 -24.17 14.53 -10.33
C LEU A 21 -25.41 13.70 -10.64
N LEU A 22 -25.24 12.43 -10.99
CA LEU A 22 -26.36 11.54 -11.29
C LEU A 22 -27.26 11.34 -10.06
N SER A 23 -26.66 11.13 -8.88
CA SER A 23 -27.38 11.00 -7.60
C SER A 23 -28.18 12.27 -7.27
N GLY A 24 -27.60 13.45 -7.50
CA GLY A 24 -28.29 14.73 -7.33
C GLY A 24 -29.51 14.85 -8.24
N VAL A 25 -29.37 14.51 -9.53
CA VAL A 25 -30.48 14.53 -10.50
C VAL A 25 -31.57 13.53 -10.12
N ILE A 26 -31.18 12.30 -9.73
CA ILE A 26 -32.11 11.27 -9.28
C ILE A 26 -32.84 11.71 -8.01
N SER A 27 -32.14 12.33 -7.06
CA SER A 27 -32.75 12.78 -5.80
C SER A 27 -33.78 13.88 -6.00
N ILE A 28 -33.63 14.73 -7.02
CA ILE A 28 -34.57 15.83 -7.31
C ILE A 28 -35.79 15.34 -8.10
N THR A 29 -35.66 14.24 -8.84
CA THR A 29 -36.72 13.75 -9.74
C THR A 29 -37.45 12.53 -9.18
N VAL A 30 -36.70 11.49 -8.82
CA VAL A 30 -37.23 10.18 -8.43
C VAL A 30 -37.65 10.16 -6.97
N THR A 31 -36.88 10.78 -6.07
CA THR A 31 -37.25 10.82 -4.64
C THR A 31 -38.61 11.48 -4.38
N PRO A 32 -38.95 12.67 -4.92
CA PRO A 32 -40.27 13.25 -4.68
C PRO A 32 -41.40 12.44 -5.33
N MET A 33 -41.18 11.83 -6.50
CA MET A 33 -42.18 10.94 -7.12
C MET A 33 -42.41 9.69 -6.29
N LEU A 34 -41.35 9.04 -5.80
CA LEU A 34 -41.47 7.88 -4.92
C LEU A 34 -42.10 8.24 -3.58
N CYS A 35 -41.75 9.40 -3.01
CA CYS A 35 -42.40 9.91 -1.81
C CYS A 35 -43.90 10.07 -2.03
N ASN A 36 -44.35 10.66 -3.14
CA ASN A 36 -45.77 10.81 -3.42
C ASN A 36 -46.50 9.47 -3.70
N VAL A 37 -45.81 8.50 -4.29
CA VAL A 37 -46.40 7.18 -4.62
C VAL A 37 -46.45 6.25 -3.41
N PHE A 38 -45.42 6.25 -2.57
CA PHE A 38 -45.29 5.30 -1.46
C PHE A 38 -45.64 5.87 -0.08
N LEU A 39 -45.52 7.19 0.14
CA LEU A 39 -46.00 7.80 1.38
C LEU A 39 -47.51 8.01 1.26
N ARG A 40 -48.25 7.09 1.86
CA ARG A 40 -49.69 7.21 2.09
C ARG A 40 -49.93 8.34 3.08
N ASP A 41 -50.88 9.23 2.76
CA ASP A 41 -51.32 10.29 3.67
C ASP A 41 -51.60 9.70 5.06
N ARG A 42 -50.71 9.98 6.02
CA ARG A 42 -51.14 10.05 7.40
C ARG A 42 -51.89 11.37 7.49
N HIS A 43 -53.20 11.32 7.27
CA HIS A 43 -54.07 12.38 7.72
C HIS A 43 -53.65 12.74 9.15
N CYS A 44 -53.51 14.04 9.43
CA CYS A 44 -53.52 14.53 10.80
C CYS A 44 -54.85 14.07 11.41
N GLU A 45 -54.84 12.89 12.00
CA GLU A 45 -55.88 12.46 12.89
C GLU A 45 -55.72 13.35 14.11
N GLU A 46 -56.64 14.33 14.23
CA GLU A 46 -56.88 15.01 15.48
C GLU A 46 -56.94 13.94 16.56
N ARG A 47 -55.97 14.02 17.46
CA ARG A 47 -55.76 13.15 18.60
C ARG A 47 -57.06 13.05 19.39
N SER A 48 -57.86 12.05 19.05
CA SER A 48 -59.01 11.60 19.79
C SER A 48 -58.46 10.57 20.77
N ASP A 49 -58.45 10.95 22.03
CA ASP A 49 -58.15 10.05 23.13
C ASP A 49 -59.03 8.79 23.04
N GLU A 50 -58.49 7.66 23.50
CA GLU A 50 -59.11 6.33 23.61
C GLU A 50 -58.96 5.37 22.41
N ALA A 51 -57.81 4.67 22.36
CA ALA A 51 -57.77 3.19 22.46
C ALA A 51 -56.36 2.61 22.21
N LEU A 52 -55.64 2.42 23.32
CA LEU A 52 -54.81 1.26 23.67
C LEU A 52 -54.19 0.38 22.56
N SER A 53 -52.86 0.50 22.36
CA SER A 53 -51.86 -0.60 22.48
C SER A 53 -50.59 -0.30 21.66
N GLY A 54 -49.46 -0.18 22.37
CA GLY A 54 -48.10 -0.18 21.77
C GLY A 54 -47.36 1.16 21.82
N GLN A 55 -46.84 1.51 23.00
CA GLN A 55 -45.79 2.52 23.29
C GLN A 55 -45.80 3.81 22.44
N PRO A 56 -46.37 4.92 22.95
CA PRO A 56 -46.17 6.21 22.33
C PRO A 56 -44.72 6.65 22.60
N THR A 57 -43.92 6.75 21.54
CA THR A 57 -42.60 7.37 21.60
C THR A 57 -42.79 8.82 22.06
N GLU A 58 -42.29 9.11 23.25
CA GLU A 58 -42.36 10.35 24.02
C GLU A 58 -41.55 11.51 23.38
N ILE A 59 -41.66 11.70 22.06
CA ILE A 59 -40.89 12.67 21.29
C ILE A 59 -41.79 13.44 20.32
N ALA A 60 -42.88 14.02 20.81
CA ALA A 60 -43.65 14.98 20.01
C ALA A 60 -44.56 15.89 20.84
N THR A 61 -44.07 16.40 21.96
CA THR A 61 -44.60 17.64 22.54
C THR A 61 -43.44 18.37 23.19
N ALA A 62 -42.56 18.92 22.36
CA ALA A 62 -41.63 19.95 22.79
C ALA A 62 -42.47 21.19 23.10
N SER A 63 -42.95 21.28 24.34
CA SER A 63 -43.44 22.52 24.92
C SER A 63 -42.44 23.62 24.61
N LEU A 64 -42.90 24.66 23.91
CA LEU A 64 -42.16 25.89 23.64
C LEU A 64 -41.95 26.64 24.97
N THR A 65 -41.12 26.10 25.86
CA THR A 65 -40.55 26.86 26.97
C THR A 65 -39.51 27.80 26.38
N PRO A 66 -39.62 29.13 26.56
CA PRO A 66 -38.58 30.06 26.15
C PRO A 66 -37.36 29.78 27.01
N ARG A 67 -36.42 29.01 26.45
CA ARG A 67 -35.23 28.54 27.14
C ARG A 67 -34.18 29.63 27.04
N ASN A 68 -34.04 30.40 28.12
CA ASN A 68 -32.94 31.34 28.37
C ASN A 68 -31.63 30.55 28.58
N ASP A 69 -31.03 30.06 27.50
CA ASP A 69 -29.64 29.58 27.49
C ASP A 69 -28.89 30.43 26.45
N ASP A 70 -27.94 31.26 26.89
CA ASP A 70 -27.21 32.28 26.10
C ASP A 70 -26.37 31.75 24.93
N LEU A 71 -26.41 30.44 24.63
CA LEU A 71 -25.93 29.87 23.38
C LEU A 71 -26.97 28.88 22.83
N PRO A 72 -27.44 29.05 21.58
CA PRO A 72 -28.41 28.13 20.98
C PRO A 72 -27.82 26.72 20.97
N LEU A 73 -28.65 25.66 21.16
CA LEU A 73 -28.20 24.26 21.15
C LEU A 73 -27.35 23.93 19.91
N THR A 74 -27.55 24.65 18.81
CA THR A 74 -26.75 24.58 17.58
C THR A 74 -25.29 24.94 17.80
N ALA A 75 -24.96 25.91 18.64
CA ALA A 75 -23.58 26.30 18.95
C ALA A 75 -22.88 25.26 19.83
N LYS A 76 -23.57 24.68 20.82
CA LYS A 76 -23.04 23.56 21.62
C LYS A 76 -22.84 22.29 20.77
N ALA A 77 -23.78 21.99 19.87
CA ALA A 77 -23.65 20.90 18.92
C ALA A 77 -22.48 21.14 17.94
N PHE A 78 -22.30 22.38 17.46
CA PHE A 78 -21.21 22.74 16.56
C PHE A 78 -19.84 22.62 17.24
N GLU A 79 -19.70 23.11 18.48
CA GLU A 79 -18.45 22.95 19.24
C GLU A 79 -18.18 21.47 19.58
N TYR A 80 -19.21 20.67 19.87
CA TYR A 80 -19.05 19.22 20.06
C TYR A 80 -18.56 18.50 18.78
N VAL A 81 -19.17 18.81 17.64
CA VAL A 81 -18.76 18.28 16.33
C VAL A 81 -17.33 18.70 16.03
N LYS A 82 -17.02 19.99 16.15
CA LYS A 82 -15.67 20.55 15.93
C LYS A 82 -14.63 19.88 16.83
N GLN A 83 -14.93 19.64 18.10
CA GLN A 83 -14.04 18.96 19.03
C GLN A 83 -13.79 17.50 18.61
N LYS A 84 -14.83 16.78 18.18
CA LYS A 84 -14.74 15.37 17.76
C LYS A 84 -14.03 15.21 16.41
N TYR A 85 -14.27 16.11 15.47
CA TYR A 85 -13.51 16.17 14.21
C TYR A 85 -12.06 16.60 14.46
N GLY A 86 -11.82 17.54 15.36
CA GLY A 86 -10.46 17.97 15.74
C GLY A 86 -9.64 16.85 16.38
N SER A 87 -10.24 16.08 17.29
CA SER A 87 -9.57 14.94 17.92
C SER A 87 -9.28 13.81 16.93
N SER A 88 -10.25 13.45 16.09
CA SER A 88 -10.04 12.43 15.05
C SER A 88 -9.01 12.86 14.01
N LEU A 89 -9.05 14.12 13.54
CA LEU A 89 -8.05 14.66 12.62
C LEU A 89 -6.65 14.62 13.24
N LYS A 90 -6.52 15.00 14.52
CA LYS A 90 -5.25 14.92 15.24
C LYS A 90 -4.73 13.49 15.29
N THR A 91 -5.58 12.52 15.63
CA THR A 91 -5.22 11.09 15.64
C THR A 91 -4.77 10.61 14.26
N VAL A 92 -5.49 10.98 13.20
CA VAL A 92 -5.16 10.60 11.81
C VAL A 92 -3.83 11.22 11.39
N VAL A 93 -3.58 12.49 11.69
CA VAL A 93 -2.32 13.17 11.34
C VAL A 93 -1.15 12.56 12.10
N GLU A 94 -1.30 12.28 13.40
CA GLU A 94 -0.27 11.63 14.21
C GLU A 94 0.06 10.21 13.73
N HIS A 95 -0.94 9.45 13.27
CA HIS A 95 -0.77 8.07 12.77
C HIS A 95 -0.64 7.96 11.24
N SER A 96 -0.63 9.08 10.53
CA SER A 96 -0.53 9.11 9.06
C SER A 96 0.79 8.50 8.56
N LYS A 97 1.87 8.66 9.32
CA LYS A 97 3.18 8.08 9.04
C LYS A 97 3.18 6.54 9.03
N THR A 98 2.19 5.91 9.66
CA THR A 98 2.09 4.46 9.81
C THR A 98 1.26 3.80 8.70
N THR A 99 0.43 4.57 7.96
CA THR A 99 -0.73 4.01 7.25
C THR A 99 -0.53 3.80 5.74
N ILE A 100 0.53 4.31 5.11
CA ILE A 100 0.70 4.11 3.65
C ILE A 100 1.74 3.03 3.39
N ARG A 101 1.35 1.77 3.62
CA ARG A 101 2.00 0.62 3.00
C ARG A 101 0.97 -0.06 2.10
N PRO A 102 0.88 0.33 0.82
CA PRO A 102 0.02 -0.35 -0.14
C PRO A 102 0.65 -1.72 -0.45
N TYR A 103 0.56 -2.65 0.49
CA TYR A 103 0.83 -4.04 0.18
C TYR A 103 -0.33 -4.52 -0.65
N SER A 104 -0.13 -4.46 -1.95
CA SER A 104 -0.94 -5.28 -2.81
C SER A 104 -0.49 -6.72 -2.58
N TYR A 105 -1.45 -7.58 -2.24
CA TYR A 105 -1.22 -9.01 -2.12
C TYR A 105 -1.10 -9.57 -3.53
N THR A 106 0.04 -9.37 -4.17
CA THR A 106 0.34 -10.03 -5.43
C THR A 106 0.64 -11.50 -5.16
N GLU A 107 0.27 -12.35 -6.11
CA GLU A 107 0.63 -13.75 -6.12
C GLU A 107 2.06 -13.94 -6.63
N GLN A 108 2.83 -12.86 -6.78
CA GLN A 108 4.16 -12.87 -7.37
C GLN A 108 5.17 -12.22 -6.44
N ILE A 109 6.28 -12.92 -6.23
CA ILE A 109 7.45 -12.44 -5.51
C ILE A 109 8.61 -12.33 -6.50
N LEU A 110 9.33 -11.21 -6.45
CA LEU A 110 10.53 -11.00 -7.23
C LEU A 110 11.75 -11.17 -6.34
N VAL A 111 12.69 -11.99 -6.78
CA VAL A 111 13.95 -12.25 -6.09
C VAL A 111 15.09 -11.84 -7.00
N PHE A 112 15.99 -11.00 -6.49
CA PHE A 112 17.23 -10.64 -7.14
C PHE A 112 18.39 -11.39 -6.49
N THR A 113 19.30 -11.90 -7.30
CA THR A 113 20.51 -12.60 -6.85
C THR A 113 21.74 -11.84 -7.34
N ASP A 114 22.64 -11.51 -6.41
CA ASP A 114 23.92 -10.85 -6.70
C ASP A 114 25.07 -11.74 -6.23
N ALA A 115 25.96 -12.10 -7.15
CA ALA A 115 27.21 -12.78 -6.86
C ALA A 115 28.40 -11.80 -6.87
N ALA A 116 29.60 -12.32 -6.54
CA ALA A 116 30.85 -11.59 -6.69
C ALA A 116 31.06 -11.09 -8.14
N GLN A 117 31.67 -9.92 -8.30
CA GLN A 117 31.87 -9.29 -9.63
C GLN A 117 32.80 -10.12 -10.54
N THR A 118 33.62 -10.99 -9.99
CA THR A 118 34.58 -11.84 -10.70
C THR A 118 34.05 -13.26 -10.98
N ILE A 119 32.78 -13.55 -10.70
CA ILE A 119 32.20 -14.88 -10.92
C ILE A 119 32.08 -15.17 -12.42
N SER A 120 32.36 -16.40 -12.84
CA SER A 120 32.07 -16.85 -14.20
C SER A 120 30.57 -17.10 -14.37
N PHE A 121 30.07 -17.03 -15.60
CA PHE A 121 28.68 -17.33 -15.91
C PHE A 121 28.28 -18.76 -15.49
N ASP A 122 29.14 -19.75 -15.75
CA ASP A 122 28.86 -21.15 -15.40
C ASP A 122 28.73 -21.35 -13.89
N THR A 123 29.61 -20.73 -13.10
CA THR A 123 29.51 -20.79 -11.64
C THR A 123 28.28 -20.05 -11.13
N MET A 124 27.93 -18.90 -11.74
CA MET A 124 26.69 -18.19 -11.40
C MET A 124 25.45 -19.04 -11.66
N VAL A 125 25.41 -19.79 -12.77
CA VAL A 125 24.31 -20.73 -13.07
C VAL A 125 24.23 -21.83 -12.02
N GLN A 126 25.36 -22.40 -11.59
CA GLN A 126 25.40 -23.42 -10.54
C GLN A 126 24.87 -22.89 -9.21
N GLU A 127 25.32 -21.71 -8.78
CA GLU A 127 24.88 -21.07 -7.54
C GLU A 127 23.38 -20.73 -7.60
N GLN A 128 22.89 -20.22 -8.74
CA GLN A 128 21.47 -19.94 -8.96
C GLN A 128 20.62 -21.23 -8.94
N GLN A 129 21.16 -22.35 -9.42
CA GLN A 129 20.48 -23.65 -9.37
C GLN A 129 20.27 -24.11 -7.92
N GLN A 130 21.26 -23.90 -7.04
CA GLN A 130 21.11 -24.22 -5.62
C GLN A 130 19.97 -23.42 -4.97
N VAL A 131 19.82 -22.14 -5.32
CA VAL A 131 18.67 -21.31 -4.88
C VAL A 131 17.37 -21.93 -5.39
N SER A 132 17.33 -22.34 -6.66
CA SER A 132 16.15 -22.94 -7.28
C SER A 132 15.75 -24.26 -6.60
N ASP A 133 16.70 -25.08 -6.19
CA ASP A 133 16.45 -26.33 -5.47
C ASP A 133 15.85 -26.10 -4.07
N VAL A 134 16.21 -24.99 -3.41
CA VAL A 134 15.58 -24.58 -2.14
C VAL A 134 14.15 -24.08 -2.37
N LEU A 135 13.91 -23.36 -3.46
CA LEU A 135 12.57 -22.88 -3.83
C LEU A 135 11.63 -24.04 -4.17
N LEU A 136 12.10 -25.05 -4.91
CA LEU A 136 11.33 -26.25 -5.26
C LEU A 136 10.80 -27.01 -4.04
N LYS A 137 11.53 -26.99 -2.92
CA LYS A 137 11.13 -27.66 -1.68
C LYS A 137 10.03 -26.92 -0.91
N ASN A 138 9.64 -25.71 -1.31
CA ASN A 138 8.66 -24.91 -0.59
C ASN A 138 7.23 -25.19 -1.09
N PRO A 139 6.32 -25.72 -0.23
CA PRO A 139 4.97 -26.08 -0.66
C PRO A 139 4.08 -24.88 -1.02
N ASN A 140 4.48 -23.65 -0.66
CA ASN A 140 3.72 -22.42 -0.92
C ASN A 140 3.91 -21.86 -2.35
N ILE A 141 4.90 -22.38 -3.08
CA ILE A 141 5.25 -21.94 -4.44
C ILE A 141 4.48 -22.81 -5.44
N ASP A 142 3.89 -22.17 -6.45
CA ASP A 142 3.23 -22.84 -7.56
C ASP A 142 4.24 -23.09 -8.70
N SER A 143 4.87 -22.00 -9.16
CA SER A 143 5.85 -22.01 -10.24
C SER A 143 6.89 -20.92 -10.02
N PHE A 144 8.06 -21.05 -10.65
CA PHE A 144 9.05 -19.99 -10.67
C PHE A 144 9.81 -19.97 -12.00
N PHE A 145 10.31 -18.80 -12.35
CA PHE A 145 11.15 -18.56 -13.50
C PHE A 145 12.48 -17.98 -13.03
N SER A 146 13.60 -18.55 -13.47
CA SER A 146 14.94 -18.10 -13.10
C SER A 146 15.70 -17.67 -14.35
N ALA A 147 16.27 -16.47 -14.32
CA ALA A 147 17.11 -15.92 -15.39
C ALA A 147 18.43 -15.43 -14.80
N VAL A 148 19.54 -15.87 -15.41
CA VAL A 148 20.91 -15.53 -15.04
C VAL A 148 21.56 -14.74 -16.16
N GLY A 149 22.37 -13.74 -15.81
CA GLY A 149 23.11 -12.93 -16.76
C GLY A 149 22.30 -11.76 -17.29
N VAL A 150 22.86 -11.06 -18.29
CA VAL A 150 22.31 -9.81 -18.83
C VAL A 150 20.94 -10.08 -19.47
N SER A 151 19.91 -9.43 -18.93
CA SER A 151 18.52 -9.55 -19.38
C SER A 151 17.80 -8.23 -19.14
N GLY A 152 16.55 -8.07 -19.57
CA GLY A 152 15.80 -6.82 -19.39
C GLY A 152 15.74 -6.29 -17.94
N ARG A 153 15.95 -7.15 -16.93
CA ARG A 153 16.01 -6.78 -15.50
C ARG A 153 17.42 -6.86 -14.88
N ASN A 154 18.39 -7.45 -15.57
CA ASN A 154 19.75 -7.68 -15.05
C ASN A 154 20.76 -6.91 -15.90
N SER A 155 21.54 -6.03 -15.29
CA SER A 155 22.52 -5.22 -16.02
C SER A 155 23.89 -5.89 -16.14
N ALA A 156 24.15 -6.98 -15.42
CA ALA A 156 25.46 -7.63 -15.36
C ALA A 156 25.38 -9.16 -15.33
N VAL A 157 26.49 -9.81 -15.68
CA VAL A 157 26.62 -11.28 -15.76
C VAL A 157 26.55 -11.94 -14.38
N ASN A 158 27.01 -11.24 -13.35
CA ASN A 158 26.99 -11.68 -11.95
C ASN A 158 25.63 -11.45 -11.25
N GLN A 159 24.58 -11.12 -12.01
CA GLN A 159 23.24 -10.86 -11.51
C GLN A 159 22.25 -11.87 -12.07
N GLY A 160 21.29 -12.25 -11.24
CA GLY A 160 20.15 -13.06 -11.62
C GLY A 160 18.84 -12.49 -11.09
N THR A 161 17.76 -12.87 -11.75
CA THR A 161 16.40 -12.55 -11.34
C THR A 161 15.59 -13.83 -11.31
N ILE A 162 14.85 -14.06 -10.23
CA ILE A 162 13.90 -15.15 -10.09
C ILE A 162 12.52 -14.56 -9.82
N LEU A 163 11.56 -14.86 -10.68
CA LEU A 163 10.15 -14.52 -10.49
C LEU A 163 9.44 -15.75 -9.94
N ILE A 164 8.84 -15.63 -8.76
CA ILE A 164 8.14 -16.71 -8.09
C ILE A 164 6.64 -16.43 -8.16
N SER A 165 5.88 -17.37 -8.70
CA SER A 165 4.42 -17.42 -8.61
C SER A 165 4.02 -18.27 -7.40
N LEU A 166 3.27 -17.66 -6.50
CA LEU A 166 2.73 -18.30 -5.31
C LEU A 166 1.43 -19.03 -5.63
N LYS A 167 1.10 -20.03 -4.82
CA LYS A 167 -0.20 -20.68 -4.84
C LYS A 167 -1.33 -19.69 -4.49
N PRO A 168 -2.60 -20.01 -4.81
CA PRO A 168 -3.75 -19.22 -4.39
C PRO A 168 -3.76 -19.00 -2.88
N ARG A 169 -4.28 -17.85 -2.44
CA ARG A 169 -4.24 -17.40 -1.04
C ARG A 169 -4.78 -18.42 -0.03
N ASP A 170 -5.75 -19.24 -0.42
CA ASP A 170 -6.39 -20.23 0.45
C ASP A 170 -5.54 -21.49 0.70
N GLN A 171 -4.49 -21.69 -0.08
CA GLN A 171 -3.61 -22.88 -0.02
C GLN A 171 -2.21 -22.56 0.50
N ARG A 172 -1.97 -21.34 0.99
CA ARG A 172 -0.66 -20.88 1.44
C ARG A 172 -0.73 -20.00 2.68
N ILE A 173 0.40 -19.85 3.34
CA ILE A 173 0.60 -18.81 4.35
C ILE A 173 0.66 -17.42 3.69
N GLY A 174 0.48 -16.36 4.50
CA GLY A 174 0.58 -14.98 4.02
C GLY A 174 1.90 -14.70 3.29
N ALA A 175 1.88 -13.85 2.26
CA ALA A 175 3.05 -13.60 1.41
C ALA A 175 4.28 -13.12 2.21
N GLU A 176 4.07 -12.30 3.23
CA GLU A 176 5.13 -11.83 4.12
C GLU A 176 5.78 -12.98 4.91
N ALA A 177 4.97 -13.90 5.44
CA ALA A 177 5.46 -15.09 6.12
C ALA A 177 6.24 -16.02 5.16
N VAL A 178 5.81 -16.12 3.88
CA VAL A 178 6.59 -16.83 2.85
C VAL A 178 7.93 -16.14 2.62
N ILE A 179 7.94 -14.81 2.49
CA ILE A 179 9.16 -14.02 2.28
C ILE A 179 10.14 -14.23 3.45
N ASP A 180 9.66 -14.17 4.70
CA ASP A 180 10.52 -14.35 5.87
C ASP A 180 11.06 -15.78 5.99
N GLN A 181 10.25 -16.79 5.67
CA GLN A 181 10.73 -18.17 5.57
C GLN A 181 11.80 -18.33 4.48
N LEU A 182 11.60 -17.72 3.31
CA LEU A 182 12.57 -17.76 2.22
C LEU A 182 13.86 -17.02 2.58
N ARG A 183 13.77 -15.85 3.22
CA ARG A 183 14.95 -15.11 3.70
C ARG A 183 15.79 -15.97 4.65
N SER A 184 15.16 -16.60 5.64
CA SER A 184 15.88 -17.46 6.58
C SER A 184 16.58 -18.62 5.89
N LYS A 185 15.95 -19.25 4.89
CA LYS A 185 16.54 -20.40 4.17
C LYS A 185 17.64 -20.01 3.19
N LEU A 186 17.46 -18.89 2.49
CA LEU A 186 18.38 -18.43 1.44
C LEU A 186 19.61 -17.70 2.01
N ASN A 187 19.52 -17.12 3.21
CA ASN A 187 20.66 -16.51 3.89
C ASN A 187 21.77 -17.51 4.27
N HIS A 188 21.50 -18.82 4.21
CA HIS A 188 22.51 -19.87 4.47
C HIS A 188 23.39 -20.19 3.25
N LEU A 189 23.04 -19.73 2.05
CA LEU A 189 23.81 -19.99 0.84
C LEU A 189 25.05 -19.06 0.81
N VAL A 190 26.23 -19.67 0.68
CA VAL A 190 27.50 -18.95 0.65
C VAL A 190 27.85 -18.64 -0.80
N GLY A 191 28.08 -17.36 -1.13
CA GLY A 191 28.48 -16.94 -2.49
C GLY A 191 27.44 -16.09 -3.22
N LEU A 192 26.18 -16.11 -2.77
CA LEU A 192 25.09 -15.31 -3.32
C LEU A 192 24.45 -14.40 -2.27
N ARG A 193 24.18 -13.15 -2.65
CA ARG A 193 23.31 -12.26 -1.91
C ARG A 193 21.93 -12.28 -2.55
N VAL A 194 20.92 -12.63 -1.77
CA VAL A 194 19.55 -12.79 -2.25
C VAL A 194 18.66 -11.68 -1.68
N TYR A 195 18.00 -10.93 -2.56
CA TYR A 195 17.07 -9.87 -2.19
C TYR A 195 15.66 -10.24 -2.62
N ILE A 196 14.77 -10.38 -1.64
CA ILE A 196 13.38 -10.76 -1.88
C ILE A 196 12.49 -9.54 -1.73
N GLN A 197 11.67 -9.29 -2.75
CA GLN A 197 10.72 -8.19 -2.80
C GLN A 197 9.32 -8.67 -3.20
N ASN A 198 8.33 -8.01 -2.60
CA ASN A 198 6.95 -8.14 -3.04
C ASN A 198 6.73 -7.21 -4.24
N VAL A 199 6.25 -7.74 -5.37
CA VAL A 199 6.00 -6.93 -6.57
C VAL A 199 4.79 -6.04 -6.30
N PRO A 200 4.89 -4.70 -6.41
CA PRO A 200 3.73 -3.85 -6.26
C PRO A 200 2.76 -4.08 -7.42
N THR A 201 1.44 -4.04 -7.17
CA THR A 201 0.43 -4.18 -8.24
C THR A 201 0.49 -3.04 -9.25
N ILE A 202 1.02 -1.88 -8.85
CA ILE A 202 1.21 -0.73 -9.74
C ILE A 202 2.72 -0.49 -9.85
N THR A 203 3.30 -0.86 -10.99
CA THR A 203 4.65 -0.46 -11.37
C THR A 203 4.59 0.96 -11.94
N ILE A 204 4.94 1.95 -11.12
CA ILE A 204 5.13 3.33 -11.58
C ILE A 204 6.47 3.35 -12.31
N ASP A 205 6.48 3.81 -13.57
CA ASP A 205 7.65 3.82 -14.46
C ASP A 205 8.97 4.11 -13.73
N GLY A 206 9.87 3.13 -13.80
CA GLY A 206 11.20 3.15 -13.22
C GLY A 206 11.93 1.83 -13.52
N PRO A 207 13.27 1.83 -13.57
CA PRO A 207 14.04 0.59 -13.66
C PRO A 207 13.69 -0.31 -12.47
N ALA A 208 13.65 -1.63 -12.67
CA ALA A 208 13.43 -2.56 -11.57
C ALA A 208 14.61 -2.45 -10.58
N THR A 209 14.36 -1.95 -9.37
CA THR A 209 15.39 -1.71 -8.35
C THR A 209 15.45 -2.83 -7.32
N LYS A 210 16.66 -3.09 -6.80
CA LYS A 210 16.90 -4.07 -5.72
C LYS A 210 16.41 -3.62 -4.34
N SER A 211 15.90 -2.40 -4.23
CA SER A 211 15.34 -1.82 -3.02
C SER A 211 14.03 -1.06 -3.29
N GLN A 212 13.19 -0.94 -2.26
CA GLN A 212 11.92 -0.17 -2.32
C GLN A 212 12.15 1.34 -2.50
N TYR A 213 13.28 1.83 -2.00
CA TYR A 213 13.69 3.22 -2.13
C TYR A 213 14.98 3.27 -2.93
N GLN A 214 15.04 4.19 -3.87
CA GLN A 214 16.22 4.46 -4.68
C GLN A 214 16.75 5.85 -4.37
N TYR A 215 18.07 5.95 -4.24
CA TYR A 215 18.77 7.21 -4.13
C TYR A 215 19.89 7.24 -5.18
N THR A 216 19.87 8.25 -6.05
CA THR A 216 20.90 8.46 -7.07
C THR A 216 21.79 9.61 -6.62
N MET A 217 23.07 9.31 -6.37
CA MET A 217 24.09 10.32 -6.13
C MET A 217 24.68 10.76 -7.47
N GLN A 218 24.84 12.07 -7.66
CA GLN A 218 25.43 12.65 -8.86
C GLN A 218 26.56 13.57 -8.44
N GLU A 219 27.68 13.46 -9.14
CA GLU A 219 28.87 14.29 -8.95
C GLU A 219 29.59 14.42 -10.30
N LEU A 220 30.32 15.51 -10.52
CA LEU A 220 31.06 15.75 -11.76
C LEU A 220 32.42 15.01 -11.75
N ASP A 221 33.00 14.80 -10.58
CA ASP A 221 34.27 14.11 -10.37
C ASP A 221 34.04 12.66 -9.92
N GLN A 222 34.55 11.71 -10.72
CA GLN A 222 34.41 10.28 -10.48
C GLN A 222 35.16 9.81 -9.22
N ASP A 223 36.34 10.35 -8.94
CA ASP A 223 37.15 9.92 -7.78
C ASP A 223 36.49 10.39 -6.47
N VAL A 224 35.93 11.59 -6.50
CA VAL A 224 35.13 12.11 -5.39
C VAL A 224 33.91 11.23 -5.18
N LEU A 225 33.15 10.93 -6.23
CA LEU A 225 31.98 10.05 -6.16
C LEU A 225 32.30 8.68 -5.58
N PHE A 226 33.37 8.05 -6.06
CA PHE A 226 33.79 6.71 -5.62
C PHE A 226 34.31 6.70 -4.19
N SER A 227 34.88 7.80 -3.70
CA SER A 227 35.30 7.92 -2.31
C SER A 227 34.14 8.16 -1.33
N PHE A 228 33.07 8.83 -1.77
CA PHE A 228 31.93 9.21 -0.91
C PHE A 228 30.81 8.18 -0.92
N ALA A 229 30.56 7.51 -2.04
CA ALA A 229 29.47 6.52 -2.15
C ALA A 229 29.58 5.38 -1.12
N PRO A 230 30.75 4.75 -0.87
CA PRO A 230 30.90 3.74 0.18
C PRO A 230 30.67 4.30 1.58
N LYS A 231 31.17 5.52 1.85
CA LYS A 231 31.01 6.20 3.16
C LYS A 231 29.54 6.48 3.47
N LEU A 232 28.76 6.92 2.47
CA LEU A 232 27.31 7.13 2.64
C LEU A 232 26.60 5.81 2.92
N LYS A 233 26.86 4.78 2.10
CA LYS A 233 26.27 3.45 2.27
C LYS A 233 26.52 2.89 3.67
N ASP A 234 27.77 2.95 4.15
CA ASP A 234 28.15 2.42 5.46
C ASP A 234 27.54 3.25 6.60
N LYS A 235 27.45 4.58 6.45
CA LYS A 235 26.76 5.44 7.43
C LYS A 235 25.27 5.14 7.49
N LEU A 236 24.59 4.98 6.35
CA LEU A 236 23.18 4.63 6.29
C LEU A 236 22.92 3.25 6.90
N ALA A 237 23.79 2.28 6.64
CA ALA A 237 23.68 0.93 7.19
C ALA A 237 23.91 0.87 8.71
N ARG A 238 24.75 1.74 9.28
CA ARG A 238 25.16 1.68 10.70
C ARG A 238 24.47 2.67 11.62
N LEU A 239 24.16 3.88 11.15
CA LEU A 239 23.82 5.00 12.04
C LEU A 239 22.31 5.26 12.16
N LEU A 240 21.47 4.76 11.26
CA LEU A 240 20.03 5.02 11.29
C LEU A 240 19.23 3.75 11.58
N PRO A 241 18.59 3.63 12.77
CA PRO A 241 17.64 2.54 13.02
C PRO A 241 16.43 2.71 12.10
N GLY A 242 16.24 1.75 11.18
CA GLY A 242 15.13 1.74 10.23
C GLY A 242 15.52 1.35 8.80
N PHE A 243 16.80 1.48 8.43
CA PHE A 243 17.29 1.02 7.12
C PHE A 243 17.75 -0.43 7.21
N ILE A 244 17.19 -1.27 6.34
CA ILE A 244 17.54 -2.69 6.21
C ILE A 244 18.02 -2.95 4.78
N ASN A 245 19.03 -3.80 4.61
CA ASN A 245 19.57 -4.21 3.32
C ASN A 245 19.95 -3.03 2.39
N VAL A 246 20.72 -2.06 2.90
CA VAL A 246 21.24 -0.95 2.10
C VAL A 246 22.24 -1.48 1.07
N THR A 247 21.88 -1.40 -0.21
CA THR A 247 22.72 -1.84 -1.34
C THR A 247 23.28 -0.66 -2.11
N SER A 248 24.34 -0.91 -2.87
CA SER A 248 24.90 0.04 -3.83
C SER A 248 25.16 -0.69 -5.14
N ASP A 249 24.76 -0.09 -6.25
CA ASP A 249 25.04 -0.60 -7.59
C ASP A 249 26.45 -0.21 -8.07
N LEU A 250 27.24 0.47 -7.24
CA LEU A 250 28.60 0.87 -7.56
C LEU A 250 29.51 -0.36 -7.69
N GLN A 251 30.08 -0.57 -8.87
CA GLN A 251 31.02 -1.65 -9.17
C GLN A 251 32.44 -1.10 -9.16
N ILE A 252 33.15 -1.26 -8.03
CA ILE A 252 34.51 -0.74 -7.82
C ILE A 252 35.58 -1.80 -8.13
N ALA A 253 35.22 -3.06 -8.34
CA ALA A 253 36.22 -4.12 -8.52
C ALA A 253 36.59 -4.30 -9.98
N GLN A 254 37.38 -3.36 -10.51
CA GLN A 254 38.40 -3.64 -11.53
C GLN A 254 39.45 -2.51 -11.52
N PRO A 255 40.76 -2.83 -11.43
CA PRO A 255 41.82 -1.90 -11.83
C PRO A 255 41.81 -1.63 -13.33
#